data_AF-A0A3P8ENV6-F1
#
_entry.id   AF-A0A3P8ENV6-F1
#
_cell.length_a   1.000
_cell.length_b   1.000
_cell.length_c   1.000
_cell.angle_alpha   90.00
_cell.angle_beta   90.00
_cell.angle_gamma   90.00
#
_symmetry.space_group_name_H-M   'P 1'
#
loop_
_entity.id
_entity.type
_entity.pdbx_description
1 polymer ?
#
loop_
_entity_poly.entity_id
_entity_poly.type
_entity_poly.pdbx_seq_one_letter_code
_entity_poly.pdbx_strand_id
1 'polypeptide(L)'
;MWERTNQIPVEEEIRKKRWKWIEHTLRKAPNCVTRQALTWNLQGQRKRGRPKNTLRREMEMNMRKMNMNWIELEKKAQDRVDWRMLGVTGVRLQLISLMLTYVHPVRIASI
;
A
#
# COMPACT_ATOMS: atom_id res chain seq x y z
N MET A 1 29.43 -0.61 -1.55
CA MET A 1 29.18 -2.01 -1.15
C MET A 1 27.70 -2.42 -1.18
N TRP A 2 26.72 -1.50 -1.11
CA TRP A 2 25.29 -1.87 -1.16
C TRP A 2 24.68 -1.90 -2.58
N GLU A 3 25.29 -1.19 -3.53
CA GLU A 3 24.75 -0.99 -4.90
C GLU A 3 24.84 -2.23 -5.82
N ARG A 4 25.53 -3.31 -5.41
CA ARG A 4 25.77 -4.51 -6.25
C ARG A 4 24.99 -5.76 -5.85
N THR A 5 24.25 -5.72 -4.74
CA THR A 5 23.38 -6.80 -4.33
C THR A 5 21.95 -6.46 -4.71
N ASN A 6 21.30 -7.30 -5.53
CA ASN A 6 19.87 -7.26 -5.87
C ASN A 6 18.95 -7.50 -4.64
N GLN A 7 19.35 -7.03 -3.46
CA GLN A 7 18.65 -7.22 -2.20
C GLN A 7 17.50 -6.23 -2.11
N ILE A 8 16.31 -6.78 -1.92
CA ILE A 8 15.10 -5.99 -1.67
C ILE A 8 15.21 -5.44 -0.25
N PRO A 9 15.01 -4.12 -0.03
CA PRO A 9 15.05 -3.55 1.31
C PRO A 9 14.00 -4.22 2.20
N VAL A 10 14.35 -4.47 3.46
CA VAL A 10 13.52 -5.21 4.42
C VAL A 10 12.15 -4.54 4.59
N GLU A 11 12.08 -3.22 4.52
CA GLU A 11 10.86 -2.43 4.57
C GLU A 11 9.91 -2.77 3.41
N GLU A 12 10.44 -3.03 2.21
CA GLU A 12 9.65 -3.43 1.06
C GLU A 12 9.13 -4.86 1.17
N GLU A 13 9.90 -5.77 1.74
CA GLU A 13 9.43 -7.13 2.02
C GLU A 13 8.30 -7.12 3.07
N ILE A 14 8.49 -6.36 4.16
CA ILE A 14 7.46 -6.19 5.19
C ILE A 14 6.20 -5.58 4.58
N ARG A 15 6.33 -4.56 3.72
CA ARG A 15 5.22 -3.95 3.00
C ARG A 15 4.50 -4.96 2.10
N LYS A 16 5.22 -5.75 1.30
CA LYS A 16 4.65 -6.80 0.44
C LYS A 16 3.87 -7.84 1.24
N LYS A 17 4.44 -8.33 2.35
CA LYS A 17 3.77 -9.29 3.25
C LYS A 17 2.50 -8.69 3.86
N ARG A 18 2.54 -7.41 4.28
CA ARG A 18 1.37 -6.69 4.79
C ARG A 18 0.27 -6.59 3.75
N TRP A 19 0.58 -6.17 2.50
CA TRP A 19 -0.43 -6.11 1.43
C TRP A 19 -1.04 -7.49 1.14
N LYS A 20 -0.23 -8.56 1.05
CA LYS A 20 -0.78 -9.92 0.90
C LYS A 20 -1.75 -10.32 2.01
N TRP A 21 -1.48 -9.90 3.26
CA TRP A 21 -2.38 -10.18 4.37
C TRP A 21 -3.69 -9.37 4.30
N ILE A 22 -3.61 -8.11 3.87
CA ILE A 22 -4.78 -7.23 3.67
C ILE A 22 -5.70 -7.80 2.60
N GLU A 23 -5.14 -8.23 1.47
CA GLU A 23 -5.86 -8.94 0.41
C GLU A 23 -6.63 -10.15 0.94
N HIS A 24 -5.94 -11.02 1.69
CA HIS A 24 -6.54 -12.23 2.24
C HIS A 24 -7.72 -11.90 3.15
N THR A 25 -7.60 -10.84 3.93
CA THR A 25 -8.63 -10.42 4.90
C THR A 25 -9.80 -9.72 4.22
N LEU A 26 -9.56 -8.86 3.22
CA LEU A 26 -10.61 -8.17 2.46
C LEU A 26 -11.44 -9.14 1.59
N ARG A 27 -10.84 -10.24 1.12
CA ARG A 27 -11.54 -11.31 0.38
C ARG A 27 -12.45 -12.18 1.24
N LYS A 28 -12.32 -12.15 2.57
CA LYS A 28 -13.25 -12.86 3.45
C LYS A 28 -14.64 -12.25 3.33
N ALA A 29 -15.67 -13.01 3.65
CA ALA A 29 -17.04 -12.51 3.66
C ALA A 29 -17.16 -11.24 4.54
N PRO A 30 -18.07 -10.30 4.21
CA PRO A 30 -18.20 -9.01 4.90
C PRO A 30 -18.55 -9.16 6.39
N ASN A 31 -19.17 -10.27 6.77
CA ASN A 31 -19.50 -10.62 8.15
C ASN A 31 -18.35 -11.29 8.93
N CYS A 32 -17.20 -11.53 8.29
CA CYS A 32 -16.07 -12.19 8.96
C CYS A 32 -15.44 -11.25 10.00
N VAL A 33 -15.25 -11.75 11.22
CA VAL A 33 -14.67 -11.01 12.36
C VAL A 33 -13.33 -10.36 11.99
N THR A 34 -12.51 -11.04 11.19
CA THR A 34 -11.20 -10.49 10.76
C THR A 34 -11.35 -9.31 9.80
N ARG A 35 -12.35 -9.32 8.90
CA ARG A 35 -12.67 -8.20 8.00
C ARG A 35 -13.29 -7.04 8.77
N GLN A 36 -14.18 -7.32 9.71
CA GLN A 36 -14.73 -6.29 10.61
C GLN A 36 -13.65 -5.65 11.47
N ALA A 37 -12.69 -6.44 11.98
CA ALA A 37 -11.56 -5.93 12.76
C ALA A 37 -10.66 -4.96 11.97
N LEU A 38 -10.60 -5.06 10.64
CA LEU A 38 -9.88 -4.08 9.80
C LEU A 38 -10.53 -2.70 9.82
N THR A 39 -11.87 -2.66 9.77
CA THR A 39 -12.65 -1.42 9.73
C THR A 39 -13.04 -0.93 11.14
N TRP A 40 -12.81 -1.76 12.17
CA TRP A 40 -13.23 -1.47 13.53
C TRP A 40 -12.55 -0.22 14.08
N ASN A 41 -13.37 0.72 14.54
CA ASN A 41 -12.90 1.87 15.29
C ASN A 41 -12.80 1.46 16.77
N LEU A 42 -11.58 1.44 17.33
CA LEU A 42 -11.38 1.16 18.75
C LEU A 42 -12.00 2.30 19.58
N GLN A 43 -13.27 2.14 19.95
CA GLN A 43 -13.98 3.07 20.81
C GLN A 43 -13.43 2.91 22.23
N GLY A 44 -12.64 3.89 22.69
CA GLY A 44 -12.08 3.91 24.04
C GLY A 44 -10.83 4.78 24.19
N GLN A 45 -10.64 5.32 25.40
CA GLN A 45 -9.42 6.04 25.80
C GLN A 45 -8.26 5.04 25.92
N ARG A 46 -7.14 5.32 25.25
CA ARG A 46 -5.93 4.48 25.33
C ARG A 46 -5.16 4.81 26.61
N LYS A 47 -4.63 3.78 27.30
CA LYS A 47 -3.70 3.98 28.41
C LYS A 47 -2.45 4.73 27.91
N ARG A 48 -2.03 5.76 28.65
CA ARG A 48 -0.79 6.52 28.40
C ARG A 48 0.40 5.54 28.38
N GLY A 49 1.26 5.62 27.37
CA GLY A 49 2.42 4.74 27.20
C GLY A 49 2.25 3.57 26.21
N ARG A 50 1.03 3.28 25.71
CA ARG A 50 0.85 2.28 24.65
C ARG A 50 1.36 2.80 23.30
N PRO A 51 2.16 2.03 22.54
CA PRO A 51 2.66 2.44 21.23
C PRO A 51 1.56 2.90 20.29
N LYS A 52 1.82 4.00 19.58
CA LYS A 52 0.83 4.68 18.72
C LYS A 52 0.61 3.96 17.37
N ASN A 53 1.49 3.03 17.01
CA ASN A 53 1.47 2.25 15.76
C ASN A 53 0.48 1.09 15.85
N THR A 54 -0.72 1.30 15.34
CA THR A 54 -1.75 0.25 15.21
C THR A 54 -1.76 -0.24 13.77
N LEU A 55 -2.10 -1.52 13.53
CA LEU A 55 -2.25 -2.11 12.19
C LEU A 55 -3.05 -1.20 11.24
N ARG A 56 -4.14 -0.59 11.74
CA ARG A 56 -4.93 0.41 10.99
C ARG A 56 -4.14 1.63 10.54
N ARG A 57 -3.30 2.22 11.39
CA ARG A 57 -2.50 3.41 11.03
C ARG A 57 -1.40 3.08 10.04
N GLU A 58 -0.75 1.93 10.20
CA GLU A 58 0.24 1.45 9.22
C GLU A 58 -0.41 1.22 7.86
N MET A 59 -1.63 0.67 7.86
CA MET A 59 -2.41 0.47 6.65
C MET A 59 -2.91 1.78 6.03
N GLU A 60 -3.41 2.72 6.83
CA GLU A 60 -3.77 4.07 6.39
C GLU A 60 -2.56 4.79 5.78
N MET A 61 -1.35 4.65 6.34
CA MET A 61 -0.13 5.17 5.73
C MET A 61 0.19 4.50 4.39
N ASN A 62 0.04 3.17 4.32
CA ASN A 62 0.23 2.42 3.07
C ASN A 62 -0.78 2.84 2.00
N MET A 63 -2.04 3.06 2.36
CA MET A 63 -3.10 3.54 1.45
C MET A 63 -2.86 4.98 1.00
N ARG A 64 -2.46 5.87 1.93
CA ARG A 64 -2.08 7.25 1.60
C ARG A 64 -0.93 7.30 0.59
N LYS A 65 0.08 6.44 0.75
CA LYS A 65 1.18 6.32 -0.22
C LYS A 65 0.73 5.89 -1.61
N MET A 66 -0.38 5.16 -1.69
CA MET A 66 -0.96 4.68 -2.96
C MET A 66 -2.09 5.58 -3.48
N ASN A 67 -2.43 6.64 -2.76
CA ASN A 67 -3.56 7.53 -3.06
C ASN A 67 -4.88 6.78 -3.35
N MET A 68 -5.21 5.77 -2.55
CA MET A 68 -6.42 4.95 -2.71
C MET A 68 -7.37 5.09 -1.53
N ASN A 69 -8.67 5.11 -1.82
CA ASN A 69 -9.73 5.04 -0.81
C ASN A 69 -10.06 3.57 -0.44
N TRP A 70 -10.75 3.36 0.69
CA TRP A 70 -11.15 2.04 1.18
C TRP A 70 -12.03 1.26 0.22
N ILE A 71 -12.99 1.94 -0.41
CA ILE A 71 -13.90 1.34 -1.40
C ILE A 71 -13.13 0.85 -2.63
N GLU A 72 -12.16 1.63 -3.11
CA GLU A 72 -11.32 1.27 -4.25
C GLU A 72 -10.38 0.12 -3.92
N LEU A 73 -9.83 0.12 -2.69
CA LEU A 73 -8.98 -0.94 -2.19
C LEU A 73 -9.74 -2.28 -2.11
N GLU A 74 -10.98 -2.24 -1.63
CA GLU A 74 -11.85 -3.40 -1.53
C GLU A 74 -12.20 -3.98 -2.91
N LYS A 75 -12.55 -3.10 -3.87
CA LYS A 75 -12.77 -3.49 -5.27
C LYS A 75 -11.51 -4.13 -5.88
N LYS A 76 -10.34 -3.50 -5.71
CA LYS A 76 -9.06 -4.00 -6.21
C LYS A 76 -8.59 -5.29 -5.52
N ALA A 77 -8.93 -5.50 -4.25
CA ALA A 77 -8.60 -6.74 -3.55
C ALA A 77 -9.41 -7.94 -4.10
N GLN A 78 -10.63 -7.68 -4.56
CA GLN A 78 -11.48 -8.67 -5.18
C GLN A 78 -10.96 -9.07 -6.57
N ASP A 79 -10.42 -8.12 -7.33
CA ASP A 79 -9.74 -8.36 -8.60
C ASP A 79 -8.32 -8.93 -8.40
N ARG A 80 -8.11 -10.18 -8.81
CA ARG A 80 -6.82 -10.87 -8.64
C ARG A 80 -5.72 -10.30 -9.55
N VAL A 81 -6.07 -9.76 -10.72
CA VAL A 81 -5.11 -9.25 -11.70
C VAL A 81 -4.61 -7.89 -11.25
N ASP A 82 -5.53 -7.00 -10.90
CA ASP A 82 -5.21 -5.67 -10.37
C ASP A 82 -4.39 -5.74 -9.08
N TRP A 83 -4.71 -6.70 -8.21
CA TRP A 83 -3.96 -6.87 -6.98
C TRP A 83 -2.50 -7.32 -7.18
N ARG A 84 -2.28 -8.26 -8.12
CA ARG A 84 -0.91 -8.66 -8.50
C ARG A 84 -0.11 -7.48 -9.01
N MET A 85 -0.75 -6.58 -9.76
CA MET A 85 -0.13 -5.35 -10.24
C MET A 85 0.24 -4.40 -9.09
N LEU A 86 -0.59 -4.24 -8.04
CA LEU A 86 -0.28 -3.41 -6.87
C LEU A 86 0.94 -3.90 -6.07
N GLY A 87 1.12 -5.22 -5.94
CA GLY A 87 2.27 -5.82 -5.24
C GLY A 87 3.63 -5.53 -5.91
N VAL A 88 3.61 -5.30 -7.23
CA VAL A 88 4.77 -5.02 -8.07
C VAL A 88 4.97 -3.51 -8.29
N THR A 89 3.88 -2.74 -8.36
CA THR A 89 3.90 -1.31 -8.73
C THR A 89 4.14 -0.34 -7.58
N GLY A 90 4.02 -0.77 -6.32
CA GLY A 90 4.38 0.08 -5.17
C GLY A 90 5.85 0.53 -5.11
N VAL A 91 6.72 -0.04 -5.97
CA VAL A 91 8.11 0.41 -6.22
C VAL A 91 8.25 1.02 -7.62
N ARG A 92 7.41 0.61 -8.57
CA ARG A 92 7.52 0.93 -10.00
C ARG A 92 6.83 2.22 -10.41
N LEU A 93 5.79 2.69 -9.71
CA LEU A 93 5.11 3.95 -10.07
C LEU A 93 5.94 5.19 -9.70
N GLN A 94 6.77 5.13 -8.66
CA GLN A 94 7.74 6.19 -8.38
C GLN A 94 8.82 6.26 -9.49
N LEU A 95 9.29 5.10 -9.95
CA LEU A 95 10.23 5.01 -11.08
C LEU A 95 9.58 5.42 -12.41
N ILE A 96 8.35 5.02 -12.71
CA ILE A 96 7.65 5.39 -13.96
C ILE A 96 7.32 6.89 -13.95
N SER A 97 6.87 7.46 -12.82
CA SER A 97 6.65 8.90 -12.70
C SER A 97 7.96 9.69 -12.86
N LEU A 98 9.05 9.24 -12.22
CA LEU A 98 10.37 9.87 -12.32
C LEU A 98 10.94 9.75 -13.75
N MET A 99 10.79 8.59 -14.40
CA MET A 99 11.21 8.34 -15.78
C MET A 99 10.39 9.17 -16.78
N LEU A 100 9.07 9.30 -16.60
CA LEU A 100 8.24 10.14 -17.45
C LEU A 100 8.55 11.63 -17.30
N THR A 101 8.90 12.10 -16.10
CA THR A 101 9.36 13.49 -15.89
C THR A 101 10.79 13.75 -16.37
N TYR A 102 11.66 12.73 -16.36
CA TYR A 102 13.08 12.86 -16.77
C TYR A 102 13.27 12.66 -18.29
N VAL A 103 12.37 11.91 -18.95
CA VAL A 103 12.39 11.68 -20.42
C VAL A 103 11.54 12.71 -21.18
N HIS A 104 10.66 13.46 -20.51
CA HIS A 104 9.95 14.61 -21.10
C HIS A 104 10.39 15.97 -20.52
N PRO A 105 11.60 16.44 -20.85
CA PRO A 105 11.80 17.87 -21.08
C PRO A 105 12.18 18.09 -22.56
N VAL A 106 11.70 19.19 -23.13
CA VAL A 106 11.96 19.71 -24.49
C VAL A 106 11.04 19.18 -25.61
N ARG A 107 9.80 19.70 -25.68
CA ARG A 107 9.15 20.01 -26.98
C ARG A 107 7.94 20.95 -26.90
N ILE A 108 7.94 21.92 -25.97
CA ILE A 108 6.97 23.03 -26.00
C ILE A 108 7.73 24.33 -25.66
N ALA A 109 8.61 24.75 -26.56
CA ALA A 109 9.16 26.12 -26.63
C ALA A 109 9.91 26.30 -27.96
N SER A 110 9.21 26.16 -29.09
CA SER A 110 9.57 26.71 -30.41
C SER A 110 8.50 26.26 -31.41
N ILE A 111 7.51 27.12 -31.62
CA ILE A 111 6.82 27.53 -32.86
C ILE A 111 5.68 28.45 -32.42
#